data_AF-A0A7S9CCE9-F1
#
_entry.id   AF-A0A7S9CCE9-F1
#
_cell.length_a   1.000
_cell.length_b   1.000
_cell.length_c   1.000
_cell.angle_alpha   90.00
_cell.angle_beta   90.00
_cell.angle_gamma   90.00
#
_symmetry.space_group_name_H-M   'P 1'
#
loop_
_entity.id
_entity.type
_entity.pdbx_description
1 polymer ?
#
loop_
_entity_poly.entity_id
_entity_poly.type
_entity_poly.pdbx_seq_one_letter_code
_entity_poly.pdbx_strand_id
1 'polypeptide(L)'
;MIINKKLLTPLALAALLSACATGPDAPLRIDTSYTSANQDSRALFLVLHYTVLDYEKSLKVLTSGGMVSSHYLVRDEPPTVYRLVDENRRAWHAGASFWAGHTNLNSSSIGIEIVNPGYTDTPQGRVYAPFSQKQIDEVIKLSKDIVARHNIKPERIIGHADIAPGRKQDPGPAFPWKQFADAGLIGWPDAAQVAAKIPAFTLQPPDIAWAQERLARIGYNVPRHGQPDQLTQETIVTFQMKYRPARYDGQLDAETAALLDVATTPGGMVMSGKAANGSAPQPYTSRF
;
A
#
# COMPACT_ATOMS: atom_id res chain seq x y z
N MET A 1 -61.96 41.83 -59.09
CA MET A 1 -61.43 41.77 -60.48
C MET A 1 -59.91 41.72 -60.32
N ILE A 2 -59.13 40.67 -60.58
CA ILE A 2 -59.25 39.46 -61.40
C ILE A 2 -58.46 38.34 -60.69
N ILE A 3 -59.01 37.13 -60.81
CA ILE A 3 -58.46 35.83 -60.45
C ILE A 3 -57.24 35.53 -61.32
N ASN A 4 -56.17 34.92 -60.79
CA ASN A 4 -55.46 33.95 -61.61
C ASN A 4 -55.00 32.73 -60.81
N LYS A 5 -55.65 31.62 -61.15
CA LYS A 5 -55.31 30.24 -60.80
C LYS A 5 -54.03 29.83 -61.53
N LYS A 6 -53.27 28.91 -60.92
CA LYS A 6 -52.41 27.84 -61.49
C LYS A 6 -51.47 27.43 -60.34
N LEU A 7 -51.23 26.18 -59.97
CA LEU A 7 -51.54 24.86 -60.53
C LEU A 7 -51.40 23.86 -59.36
N LEU A 8 -52.25 22.83 -59.28
CA LEU A 8 -52.07 21.70 -58.37
C LEU A 8 -50.89 20.82 -58.79
N THR A 9 -50.36 20.06 -57.80
CA THR A 9 -49.70 18.72 -57.80
C THR A 9 -48.22 18.67 -57.38
N PRO A 10 -47.75 17.56 -56.78
CA PRO A 10 -48.38 16.69 -55.78
C PRO A 10 -47.51 16.50 -54.52
N LEU A 11 -48.14 15.88 -53.54
CA LEU A 11 -47.61 15.31 -52.30
C LEU A 11 -46.26 14.58 -52.52
N ALA A 12 -45.15 15.17 -52.08
CA ALA A 12 -43.91 14.43 -51.84
C ALA A 12 -43.79 14.23 -50.33
N LEU A 13 -44.35 13.11 -49.87
CA LEU A 13 -44.10 12.53 -48.57
C LEU A 13 -42.59 12.25 -48.50
N ALA A 14 -41.82 13.19 -47.96
CA ALA A 14 -40.43 12.93 -47.61
C ALA A 14 -40.44 11.93 -46.45
N ALA A 15 -40.42 10.65 -46.81
CA ALA A 15 -40.24 9.56 -45.88
C ALA A 15 -39.03 9.87 -45.00
N LEU A 16 -39.28 9.98 -43.70
CA LEU A 16 -38.27 9.87 -42.66
C LEU A 16 -37.61 8.49 -42.80
N LEU A 17 -36.62 8.39 -43.68
CA LEU A 17 -35.65 7.31 -43.65
C LEU A 17 -34.76 7.60 -42.44
N SER A 18 -35.23 7.15 -41.26
CA SER A 18 -34.32 6.78 -40.18
C SER A 18 -33.47 5.64 -40.72
N ALA A 19 -32.38 6.00 -41.41
CA ALA A 19 -31.35 5.07 -41.79
C ALA A 19 -30.84 4.45 -40.48
N CYS A 20 -31.19 3.19 -40.26
CA CYS A 20 -30.57 2.37 -39.24
C CYS A 20 -29.06 2.44 -39.50
N ALA A 21 -28.35 3.18 -38.63
CA ALA A 21 -26.90 3.25 -38.63
C ALA A 21 -26.36 1.90 -38.13
N THR A 22 -26.46 0.87 -38.98
CA THR A 22 -25.91 -0.46 -38.78
C THR A 22 -24.94 -0.76 -39.92
N GLY A 23 -24.04 0.18 -40.20
CA GLY A 23 -22.88 -0.06 -41.04
C GLY A 23 -21.78 -0.78 -40.24
N PRO A 24 -20.81 -1.43 -40.91
CA PRO A 24 -19.65 -2.05 -40.26
C PRO A 24 -18.78 -1.05 -39.46
N ASP A 25 -18.97 0.26 -39.68
CA ASP A 25 -18.30 1.37 -38.97
C ASP A 25 -19.17 2.02 -37.87
N ALA A 26 -20.34 1.45 -37.53
CA ALA A 26 -21.16 1.99 -36.44
C ALA A 26 -20.40 1.83 -35.10
N PRO A 27 -20.28 2.90 -34.28
CA PRO A 27 -19.58 2.82 -33.00
C PRO A 27 -20.27 1.78 -32.12
N LEU A 28 -19.46 1.02 -31.37
CA LEU A 28 -19.96 0.05 -30.41
C LEU A 28 -21.00 0.71 -29.48
N ARG A 29 -22.24 0.25 -29.54
CA ARG A 29 -23.29 0.68 -28.62
C ARG A 29 -23.22 -0.15 -27.34
N ILE A 30 -22.71 0.44 -26.26
CA ILE A 30 -22.72 -0.15 -24.93
C ILE A 30 -23.96 0.37 -24.18
N ASP A 31 -24.86 -0.52 -23.78
CA ASP A 31 -25.97 -0.17 -22.90
C ASP A 31 -25.46 -0.05 -21.46
N THR A 32 -25.56 1.16 -20.90
CA THR A 32 -25.09 1.51 -19.55
C THR A 32 -26.25 1.84 -18.60
N SER A 33 -27.48 1.45 -18.95
CA SER A 33 -28.68 1.68 -18.12
C SER A 33 -28.68 0.92 -16.78
N TYR A 34 -27.79 -0.06 -16.62
CA TYR A 34 -27.63 -0.83 -15.38
C TYR A 34 -26.23 -0.61 -14.79
N THR A 35 -26.15 -0.41 -13.47
CA THR A 35 -24.90 -0.37 -12.70
C THR A 35 -25.04 -1.27 -11.49
N SER A 36 -24.07 -2.18 -11.28
CA SER A 36 -24.06 -3.07 -10.12
C SER A 36 -23.78 -2.29 -8.83
N ALA A 37 -24.52 -2.55 -7.76
CA ALA A 37 -24.18 -2.06 -6.42
C ALA A 37 -22.97 -2.80 -5.82
N ASN A 38 -22.63 -3.98 -6.34
CA ASN A 38 -21.55 -4.84 -5.85
C ASN A 38 -20.25 -4.53 -6.61
N GLN A 39 -19.64 -3.38 -6.32
CA GLN A 39 -18.35 -2.96 -6.85
C GLN A 39 -17.57 -2.16 -5.81
N ASP A 40 -16.24 -2.16 -5.92
CA ASP A 40 -15.34 -1.40 -5.06
C ASP A 40 -14.10 -0.92 -5.82
N SER A 41 -13.14 -0.35 -5.09
CA SER A 41 -11.90 0.20 -5.65
C SER A 41 -10.97 -0.90 -6.16
N ARG A 42 -10.35 -0.68 -7.33
CA ARG A 42 -9.22 -1.52 -7.80
C ARG A 42 -7.94 -1.32 -6.98
N ALA A 43 -7.74 -0.12 -6.42
CA ALA A 43 -6.64 0.15 -5.51
C ALA A 43 -6.99 -0.40 -4.13
N LEU A 44 -6.39 -1.54 -3.80
CA LEU A 44 -6.60 -2.30 -2.57
C LEU A 44 -5.47 -2.07 -1.55
N PHE A 45 -4.29 -1.66 -2.00
CA PHE A 45 -3.09 -1.51 -1.16
C PHE A 45 -2.49 -0.10 -1.25
N LEU A 46 -1.77 0.29 -0.20
CA LEU A 46 -0.89 1.44 -0.18
C LEU A 46 0.53 0.95 0.13
N VAL A 47 1.47 1.19 -0.78
CA VAL A 47 2.88 0.77 -0.63
C VAL A 47 3.77 1.98 -0.47
N LEU A 48 4.54 2.01 0.62
CA LEU A 48 5.49 3.08 0.94
C LEU A 48 6.92 2.69 0.56
N HIS A 49 7.64 3.67 0.01
CA HIS A 49 9.01 3.54 -0.51
C HIS A 49 9.86 4.71 0.00
N TYR A 50 11.18 4.59 -0.12
CA TYR A 50 12.08 5.74 -0.18
C TYR A 50 12.87 5.73 -1.48
N THR A 51 13.36 6.90 -1.88
CA THR A 51 13.94 7.07 -3.22
C THR A 51 15.41 6.71 -3.37
N VAL A 52 16.19 6.64 -2.26
CA VAL A 52 17.67 6.60 -2.24
C VAL A 52 18.36 7.73 -3.02
N LEU A 53 17.65 8.84 -3.23
CA LEU A 53 18.06 9.94 -4.10
C LEU A 53 17.63 11.28 -3.49
N ASP A 54 18.31 12.35 -3.91
CA ASP A 54 17.81 13.71 -3.70
C ASP A 54 16.54 13.98 -4.51
N TYR A 55 15.83 15.08 -4.22
CA TYR A 55 14.57 15.43 -4.86
C TYR A 55 14.66 15.51 -6.39
N GLU A 56 15.65 16.24 -6.93
CA GLU A 56 15.76 16.47 -8.37
C GLU A 56 16.00 15.17 -9.14
N LYS A 57 16.88 14.30 -8.62
CA LYS A 57 17.10 12.96 -9.20
C LYS A 57 15.88 12.07 -9.06
N SER A 58 15.21 12.11 -7.90
CA SER A 58 13.99 11.33 -7.64
C SER A 58 12.91 11.68 -8.66
N LEU A 59 12.64 12.99 -8.85
CA LEU A 59 11.65 13.47 -9.79
C LEU A 59 12.00 13.06 -11.23
N LYS A 60 13.26 13.20 -11.63
CA LYS A 60 13.72 12.78 -12.96
C LYS A 60 13.51 11.29 -13.20
N VAL A 61 13.96 10.43 -12.26
CA VAL A 61 13.85 8.97 -12.39
C VAL A 61 12.39 8.52 -12.46
N LEU A 62 11.50 9.11 -11.65
CA LEU A 62 10.09 8.70 -11.55
C LEU A 62 9.18 9.26 -12.66
N THR A 63 9.70 10.11 -13.56
CA THR A 63 8.92 10.75 -14.63
C THR A 63 9.43 10.45 -16.04
N SER A 64 10.72 10.70 -16.29
CA SER A 64 11.25 10.78 -17.67
C SER A 64 12.59 10.08 -17.86
N GLY A 65 13.34 9.85 -16.78
CA GLY A 65 14.71 9.34 -16.82
C GLY A 65 14.87 7.89 -16.36
N GLY A 66 13.79 7.21 -15.97
CA GLY A 66 13.83 5.85 -15.42
C GLY A 66 12.79 4.91 -16.02
N MET A 67 12.88 3.63 -15.63
CA MET A 67 11.91 2.57 -15.98
C MET A 67 10.97 2.24 -14.81
N VAL A 68 10.83 3.17 -13.87
CA VAL A 68 10.03 3.05 -12.65
C VAL A 68 9.21 4.33 -12.46
N SER A 69 8.10 4.22 -11.74
CA SER A 69 7.26 5.36 -11.41
C SER A 69 6.46 5.09 -10.14
N SER A 70 6.01 6.15 -9.48
CA SER A 70 5.09 6.08 -8.35
C SER A 70 3.86 6.95 -8.62
N HIS A 71 2.79 6.75 -7.86
CA HIS A 71 1.63 7.64 -7.94
C HIS A 71 1.96 8.99 -7.32
N TYR A 72 2.67 8.96 -6.19
CA TYR A 72 3.08 10.15 -5.47
C TYR A 72 4.57 10.16 -5.15
N LEU A 73 5.14 11.36 -5.11
CA LEU A 73 6.46 11.67 -4.57
C LEU A 73 6.31 12.72 -3.48
N VAL A 74 6.87 12.48 -2.29
CA VAL A 74 6.89 13.43 -1.18
C VAL A 74 8.31 13.96 -0.99
N ARG A 75 8.50 15.23 -1.34
CA ARG A 75 9.77 15.96 -1.16
C ARG A 75 10.12 16.12 0.32
N ASP A 76 11.40 16.23 0.61
CA ASP A 76 11.98 16.38 1.95
C ASP A 76 11.94 17.83 2.48
N GLU A 77 12.39 18.81 1.69
CA GLU A 77 12.41 20.24 2.10
C GLU A 77 12.20 21.22 0.93
N PRO A 78 11.18 22.10 0.97
CA PRO A 78 10.02 22.00 1.87
C PRO A 78 9.16 20.78 1.51
N PRO A 79 8.55 20.09 2.49
CA PRO A 79 7.65 18.98 2.22
C PRO A 79 6.55 19.36 1.24
N THR A 80 6.53 18.66 0.11
CA THR A 80 5.58 18.90 -0.99
C THR A 80 5.19 17.57 -1.59
N VAL A 81 3.89 17.35 -1.78
CA VAL A 81 3.35 16.16 -2.43
C VAL A 81 3.16 16.43 -3.92
N TYR A 82 3.81 15.62 -4.76
CA TYR A 82 3.62 15.62 -6.21
C TYR A 82 2.84 14.37 -6.61
N ARG A 83 1.81 14.53 -7.45
CA ARG A 83 1.17 13.40 -8.14
C ARG A 83 1.86 13.22 -9.49
N LEU A 84 2.48 12.07 -9.70
CA LEU A 84 3.23 11.76 -10.92
C LEU A 84 2.44 10.83 -11.86
N VAL A 85 1.61 9.95 -11.30
CA VAL A 85 0.73 9.04 -12.04
C VAL A 85 -0.67 9.10 -11.43
N ASP A 86 -1.70 9.24 -12.28
CA ASP A 86 -3.09 9.17 -11.83
C ASP A 86 -3.41 7.83 -11.19
N GLU A 87 -4.19 7.82 -10.10
CA GLU A 87 -4.51 6.60 -9.34
C GLU A 87 -5.40 5.60 -10.10
N ASN A 88 -6.02 6.02 -11.21
CA ASN A 88 -6.74 5.12 -12.12
C ASN A 88 -5.81 4.50 -13.19
N ARG A 89 -4.51 4.83 -13.16
CA ARG A 89 -3.45 4.23 -13.97
C ARG A 89 -2.56 3.36 -13.09
N ARG A 90 -1.74 2.55 -13.74
CA ARG A 90 -0.78 1.67 -13.07
C ARG A 90 0.61 2.30 -13.05
N ALA A 91 1.06 2.80 -11.90
CA ALA A 91 2.47 3.14 -11.69
C ALA A 91 3.34 1.86 -11.54
N TRP A 92 4.65 1.98 -11.75
CA TRP A 92 5.60 0.86 -11.74
C TRP A 92 6.58 0.97 -10.56
N HIS A 93 6.12 0.65 -9.36
CA HIS A 93 6.90 0.82 -8.11
C HIS A 93 7.16 -0.49 -7.36
N ALA A 94 6.23 -1.43 -7.33
CA ALA A 94 6.32 -2.66 -6.52
C ALA A 94 7.21 -3.75 -7.15
N GLY A 95 7.21 -3.86 -8.48
CA GLY A 95 7.87 -4.96 -9.20
C GLY A 95 7.33 -6.34 -8.81
N ALA A 96 8.20 -7.36 -8.83
CA ALA A 96 7.87 -8.69 -8.32
C ALA A 96 7.58 -8.62 -6.81
N SER A 97 6.32 -8.86 -6.44
CA SER A 97 5.78 -8.55 -5.12
C SER A 97 4.70 -9.54 -4.72
N PHE A 98 4.58 -9.77 -3.40
CA PHE A 98 3.55 -10.60 -2.80
C PHE A 98 3.09 -10.04 -1.46
N TRP A 99 1.78 -10.07 -1.19
CA TRP A 99 1.24 -9.84 0.15
C TRP A 99 -0.08 -10.57 0.34
N ALA A 100 -0.18 -11.42 1.36
CA ALA A 100 -1.40 -12.13 1.76
C ALA A 100 -2.12 -12.82 0.57
N GLY A 101 -1.36 -13.50 -0.30
CA GLY A 101 -1.88 -14.21 -1.47
C GLY A 101 -2.05 -13.36 -2.74
N HIS A 102 -1.90 -12.04 -2.65
CA HIS A 102 -1.89 -11.16 -3.82
C HIS A 102 -0.48 -11.06 -4.39
N THR A 103 -0.35 -11.12 -5.72
CA THR A 103 0.92 -10.92 -6.43
C THR A 103 0.83 -9.75 -7.41
N ASN A 104 1.97 -9.26 -7.88
CA ASN A 104 2.05 -8.16 -8.86
C ASN A 104 1.28 -6.91 -8.43
N LEU A 105 1.62 -6.40 -7.23
CA LEU A 105 0.85 -5.37 -6.53
C LEU A 105 0.76 -4.04 -7.27
N ASN A 106 1.60 -3.77 -8.28
CA ASN A 106 1.48 -2.58 -9.13
C ASN A 106 0.04 -2.36 -9.63
N SER A 107 -0.68 -3.44 -9.97
CA SER A 107 -2.02 -3.33 -10.59
C SER A 107 -3.15 -3.05 -9.60
N SER A 108 -2.88 -3.14 -8.30
CA SER A 108 -3.89 -3.00 -7.24
C SER A 108 -3.40 -2.14 -6.08
N SER A 109 -2.35 -1.35 -6.27
CA SER A 109 -1.78 -0.51 -5.22
C SER A 109 -1.54 0.92 -5.67
N ILE A 110 -1.62 1.83 -4.70
CA ILE A 110 -1.08 3.18 -4.81
C ILE A 110 0.32 3.17 -4.19
N GLY A 111 1.26 3.87 -4.82
CA GLY A 111 2.66 3.89 -4.44
C GLY A 111 3.08 5.31 -4.05
N ILE A 112 3.64 5.46 -2.86
CA ILE A 112 4.20 6.72 -2.37
C ILE A 112 5.71 6.56 -2.26
N GLU A 113 6.45 7.34 -3.04
CA GLU A 113 7.88 7.52 -2.91
C GLU A 113 8.17 8.70 -1.99
N ILE A 114 9.10 8.52 -1.05
CA ILE A 114 9.48 9.54 -0.07
C ILE A 114 10.94 9.89 -0.29
N VAL A 115 11.24 11.17 -0.56
CA VAL A 115 12.62 11.60 -0.78
C VAL A 115 13.43 11.38 0.50
N ASN A 116 14.34 10.42 0.44
CA ASN A 116 15.25 10.08 1.53
C ASN A 116 16.44 9.32 0.93
N PRO A 117 17.69 9.63 1.34
CA PRO A 117 18.88 9.02 0.75
C PRO A 117 19.07 7.54 1.13
N GLY A 118 18.20 6.97 1.97
CA GLY A 118 18.25 5.58 2.40
C GLY A 118 19.24 5.38 3.52
N TYR A 119 20.35 4.71 3.25
CA TYR A 119 21.36 4.40 4.25
C TYR A 119 22.77 4.62 3.73
N THR A 120 23.73 4.68 4.65
CA THR A 120 25.15 4.59 4.35
C THR A 120 25.75 3.46 5.18
N ASP A 121 26.56 2.62 4.54
CA ASP A 121 27.33 1.60 5.24
C ASP A 121 28.58 2.25 5.86
N THR A 122 28.77 2.02 7.16
CA THR A 122 29.92 2.51 7.95
C THR A 122 30.68 1.31 8.53
N PRO A 123 31.92 1.48 9.03
CA PRO A 123 32.62 0.40 9.72
C PRO A 123 31.89 -0.17 10.94
N GLN A 124 30.98 0.60 11.54
CA GLN A 124 30.16 0.21 12.70
C GLN A 124 28.82 -0.41 12.29
N GLY A 125 28.53 -0.49 10.99
CA GLY A 125 27.28 -1.00 10.44
C GLY A 125 26.51 0.05 9.63
N ARG A 126 25.30 -0.33 9.25
CA ARG A 126 24.43 0.46 8.37
C ARG A 126 23.69 1.54 9.17
N VAL A 127 23.80 2.79 8.71
CA VAL A 127 23.09 3.95 9.29
C VAL A 127 22.03 4.43 8.32
N TYR A 128 20.77 4.44 8.74
CA TYR A 128 19.64 4.92 7.95
C TYR A 128 19.39 6.40 8.20
N ALA A 129 19.14 7.15 7.12
CA ALA A 129 18.82 8.57 7.21
C ALA A 129 17.41 8.78 7.79
N PRO A 130 17.25 9.71 8.75
CA PRO A 130 15.94 10.01 9.31
C PRO A 130 15.04 10.72 8.29
N PHE A 131 13.74 10.63 8.51
CA PHE A 131 12.74 11.47 7.84
C PHE A 131 12.46 12.70 8.71
N SER A 132 12.26 13.88 8.10
CA SER A 132 11.86 15.06 8.88
C SER A 132 10.41 14.91 9.37
N GLN A 133 10.08 15.44 10.55
CA GLN A 133 8.71 15.32 11.08
C GLN A 133 7.68 15.94 10.13
N LYS A 134 7.99 17.10 9.53
CA LYS A 134 7.10 17.76 8.57
C LYS A 134 6.86 16.90 7.31
N GLN A 135 7.88 16.17 6.85
CA GLN A 135 7.72 15.23 5.74
C GLN A 135 6.77 14.09 6.13
N ILE A 136 6.97 13.49 7.31
CA ILE A 136 6.11 12.42 7.82
C ILE A 136 4.65 12.89 8.00
N ASP A 137 4.43 14.10 8.49
CA ASP A 137 3.10 14.68 8.63
C ASP A 137 2.36 14.75 7.29
N GLU A 138 3.04 15.16 6.21
CA GLU A 138 2.48 15.17 4.85
C GLU A 138 2.24 13.75 4.31
N VAL A 139 3.14 12.79 4.56
CA VAL A 139 2.91 11.38 4.16
C VAL A 139 1.70 10.80 4.90
N ILE A 140 1.53 11.06 6.19
CA ILE A 140 0.36 10.61 6.97
C ILE A 140 -0.93 11.25 6.44
N LYS A 141 -0.91 12.55 6.16
CA LYS A 141 -2.06 13.27 5.60
C LYS A 141 -2.46 12.73 4.24
N LEU A 142 -1.50 12.53 3.34
CA LEU A 142 -1.70 11.90 2.04
C LEU A 142 -2.25 10.47 2.17
N SER A 143 -1.66 9.67 3.06
CA SER A 143 -2.09 8.28 3.28
C SER A 143 -3.54 8.22 3.77
N LYS A 144 -3.95 9.11 4.68
CA LYS A 144 -5.35 9.21 5.14
C LYS A 144 -6.31 9.54 4.01
N ASP A 145 -5.94 10.47 3.13
CA ASP A 145 -6.76 10.84 1.97
C ASP A 145 -6.95 9.66 1.01
N ILE A 146 -5.86 8.98 0.62
CA ILE A 146 -5.91 7.81 -0.28
C ILE A 146 -6.74 6.69 0.35
N VAL A 147 -6.48 6.37 1.63
CA VAL A 147 -7.19 5.31 2.35
C VAL A 147 -8.69 5.60 2.40
N ALA A 148 -9.10 6.83 2.65
CA ALA A 148 -10.52 7.20 2.71
C ALA A 148 -11.21 7.06 1.34
N ARG A 149 -10.55 7.47 0.24
CA ARG A 149 -11.13 7.42 -1.11
C ARG A 149 -11.23 6.00 -1.67
N HIS A 150 -10.30 5.12 -1.30
CA HIS A 150 -10.24 3.75 -1.82
C HIS A 150 -10.71 2.68 -0.82
N ASN A 151 -11.05 3.08 0.41
CA ASN A 151 -11.38 2.18 1.52
C ASN A 151 -10.30 1.09 1.74
N ILE A 152 -9.04 1.50 1.70
CA ILE A 152 -7.89 0.58 1.88
C ILE A 152 -7.87 0.09 3.32
N LYS A 153 -7.83 -1.24 3.50
CA LYS A 153 -7.78 -1.85 4.83
C LYS A 153 -6.42 -1.59 5.51
N PRO A 154 -6.37 -1.37 6.83
CA PRO A 154 -5.13 -1.16 7.59
C PRO A 154 -3.99 -2.16 7.33
N GLU A 155 -4.29 -3.45 7.18
CA GLU A 155 -3.32 -4.52 6.88
C GLU A 155 -2.75 -4.47 5.46
N ARG A 156 -3.30 -3.60 4.61
CA ARG A 156 -2.87 -3.38 3.22
C ARG A 156 -2.07 -2.08 3.05
N ILE A 157 -1.71 -1.42 4.16
CA ILE A 157 -0.75 -0.31 4.20
C ILE A 157 0.60 -0.87 4.65
N ILE A 158 1.55 -0.94 3.71
CA ILE A 158 2.76 -1.76 3.83
C ILE A 158 3.97 -1.08 3.20
N GLY A 159 5.17 -1.49 3.59
CA GLY A 159 6.41 -1.06 2.96
C GLY A 159 6.74 -1.89 1.73
N HIS A 160 7.66 -1.41 0.90
CA HIS A 160 8.20 -2.21 -0.20
C HIS A 160 8.95 -3.46 0.31
N ALA A 161 9.62 -3.33 1.46
CA ALA A 161 10.26 -4.44 2.14
C ALA A 161 9.24 -5.53 2.50
N ASP A 162 8.03 -5.16 2.93
CA ASP A 162 7.00 -6.12 3.32
C ASP A 162 6.59 -7.04 2.17
N ILE A 163 6.56 -6.49 0.95
CA ILE A 163 6.07 -7.21 -0.25
C ILE A 163 7.19 -7.88 -1.05
N ALA A 164 8.44 -7.58 -0.71
CA ALA A 164 9.62 -8.13 -1.36
C ALA A 164 10.80 -8.27 -0.38
N PRO A 165 10.66 -9.07 0.70
CA PRO A 165 11.75 -9.29 1.66
C PRO A 165 13.02 -9.76 0.96
N GLY A 166 14.18 -9.29 1.43
CA GLY A 166 15.49 -9.63 0.84
C GLY A 166 15.86 -8.83 -0.40
N ARG A 167 14.89 -8.58 -1.29
CA ARG A 167 15.09 -7.75 -2.49
C ARG A 167 15.01 -6.25 -2.18
N LYS A 168 14.15 -5.87 -1.24
CA LYS A 168 13.85 -4.49 -0.87
C LYS A 168 13.85 -4.33 0.64
N GLN A 169 14.18 -3.12 1.08
CA GLN A 169 14.33 -2.77 2.50
C GLN A 169 13.65 -1.43 2.85
N ASP A 170 13.17 -0.70 1.85
CA ASP A 170 12.42 0.54 2.00
C ASP A 170 10.99 0.30 2.53
N PRO A 171 10.47 1.19 3.39
CA PRO A 171 11.03 2.50 3.79
C PRO A 171 12.05 2.42 4.96
N GLY A 172 12.48 1.22 5.37
CA GLY A 172 13.55 1.02 6.35
C GLY A 172 13.14 1.23 7.82
N PRO A 173 14.05 0.95 8.76
CA PRO A 173 13.78 1.06 10.21
C PRO A 173 13.66 2.51 10.70
N ALA A 174 14.13 3.49 9.92
CA ALA A 174 13.99 4.91 10.24
C ALA A 174 12.59 5.46 9.96
N PHE A 175 11.76 4.72 9.20
CA PHE A 175 10.39 5.13 8.93
C PHE A 175 9.51 4.92 10.17
N PRO A 176 8.77 5.95 10.63
CA PRO A 176 8.09 5.90 11.92
C PRO A 176 6.71 5.22 11.81
N TRP A 177 6.69 3.91 11.57
CA TRP A 177 5.44 3.13 11.46
C TRP A 177 4.51 3.28 12.67
N LYS A 178 5.07 3.49 13.87
CA LYS A 178 4.26 3.77 15.06
C LYS A 178 3.44 5.06 14.93
N GLN A 179 3.95 6.10 14.27
CA GLN A 179 3.17 7.33 14.01
C GLN A 179 2.01 7.06 13.03
N PHE A 180 2.16 6.11 12.10
CA PHE A 180 1.04 5.65 11.25
C PHE A 180 -0.04 4.93 12.07
N ALA A 181 0.37 4.09 13.02
CA ALA A 181 -0.58 3.45 13.93
C ALA A 181 -1.29 4.47 14.83
N ASP A 182 -0.57 5.45 15.37
CA ASP A 182 -1.11 6.54 16.18
C ASP A 182 -2.06 7.43 15.38
N ALA A 183 -1.80 7.57 14.09
CA ALA A 183 -2.67 8.24 13.14
C ALA A 183 -3.92 7.42 12.74
N GLY A 184 -4.05 6.17 13.20
CA GLY A 184 -5.17 5.27 12.90
C GLY A 184 -5.12 4.66 11.50
N LEU A 185 -3.94 4.59 10.87
CA LEU A 185 -3.78 4.01 9.53
C LEU A 185 -3.52 2.50 9.57
N ILE A 186 -2.70 2.03 10.51
CA ILE A 186 -2.33 0.61 10.64
C ILE A 186 -2.58 0.08 12.04
N GLY A 187 -2.80 -1.23 12.15
CA GLY A 187 -2.79 -1.91 13.44
C GLY A 187 -1.37 -1.98 14.01
N TRP A 188 -1.25 -1.94 15.33
CA TRP A 188 0.02 -2.08 16.03
C TRP A 188 -0.06 -3.17 17.11
N PRO A 189 1.01 -3.96 17.35
CA PRO A 189 0.99 -4.95 18.42
C PRO A 189 0.72 -4.31 19.78
N ASP A 190 -0.18 -4.91 20.56
CA ASP A 190 -0.46 -4.50 21.94
C ASP A 190 0.78 -4.73 22.82
N ALA A 191 1.34 -3.64 23.34
CA ALA A 191 2.58 -3.68 24.09
C ALA A 191 2.48 -4.49 25.40
N ALA A 192 1.31 -4.51 26.05
CA ALA A 192 1.11 -5.28 27.27
C ALA A 192 1.05 -6.78 26.97
N GLN A 193 0.38 -7.18 25.88
CA GLN A 193 0.37 -8.57 25.43
C GLN A 193 1.76 -9.04 24.98
N VAL A 194 2.53 -8.19 24.29
CA VAL A 194 3.92 -8.50 23.91
C VAL A 194 4.75 -8.74 25.17
N ALA A 195 4.74 -7.79 26.12
CA ALA A 195 5.48 -7.90 27.37
C ALA A 195 5.12 -9.16 28.17
N ALA A 196 3.83 -9.51 28.22
CA ALA A 196 3.36 -10.71 28.92
C ALA A 196 3.84 -12.02 28.28
N LYS A 197 4.13 -12.05 26.97
CA LYS A 197 4.57 -13.25 26.24
C LYS A 197 6.09 -13.46 26.25
N ILE A 198 6.89 -12.42 26.47
CA ILE A 198 8.36 -12.50 26.44
C ILE A 198 8.93 -13.58 27.40
N PRO A 199 8.49 -13.69 28.67
CA PRO A 199 9.04 -14.71 29.58
C PRO A 199 8.85 -16.14 29.07
N ALA A 200 7.68 -16.43 28.48
CA ALA A 200 7.39 -17.76 27.92
C ALA A 200 8.33 -18.10 26.76
N PHE A 201 8.54 -17.16 25.83
CA PHE A 201 9.46 -17.37 24.70
C PHE A 201 10.95 -17.33 25.09
N THR A 202 11.28 -16.76 26.24
CA THR A 202 12.64 -16.85 26.79
C THR A 202 12.93 -18.25 27.33
N LEU A 203 11.96 -18.86 28.01
CA LEU A 203 12.09 -20.21 28.54
C LEU A 203 11.98 -21.28 27.45
N GLN A 204 11.11 -21.06 26.47
CA GLN A 204 10.87 -21.98 25.36
C GLN A 204 10.84 -21.21 24.03
N PRO A 205 12.03 -20.95 23.44
CA PRO A 205 12.10 -20.34 22.12
C PRO A 205 11.37 -21.20 21.07
N PRO A 206 10.58 -20.59 20.18
CA PRO A 206 9.90 -21.33 19.13
C PRO A 206 10.90 -21.74 18.03
N ASP A 207 10.53 -22.74 17.23
CA ASP A 207 11.30 -23.15 16.07
C ASP A 207 11.01 -22.29 14.83
N ILE A 208 11.77 -22.54 13.75
CA ILE A 208 11.62 -21.81 12.50
C ILE A 208 10.29 -22.12 11.80
N ALA A 209 9.75 -23.34 11.94
CA ALA A 209 8.45 -23.70 11.36
C ALA A 209 7.34 -22.83 11.94
N TRP A 210 7.37 -22.59 13.25
CA TRP A 210 6.46 -21.67 13.93
C TRP A 210 6.57 -20.25 13.38
N ALA A 211 7.80 -19.72 13.24
CA ALA A 211 8.01 -18.35 12.75
C ALA A 211 7.53 -18.17 11.31
N GLN A 212 7.84 -19.15 10.43
CA GLN A 212 7.37 -19.18 9.05
C GLN A 212 5.83 -19.14 8.97
N GLU A 213 5.15 -19.95 9.77
CA GLU A 213 3.68 -19.94 9.82
C GLU A 213 3.12 -18.60 10.31
N ARG A 214 3.71 -17.98 11.34
CA ARG A 214 3.27 -16.66 11.82
C ARG A 214 3.50 -15.56 10.80
N LEU A 215 4.67 -15.50 10.19
CA LEU A 215 5.00 -14.53 9.13
C LEU A 215 4.05 -14.68 7.93
N ALA A 216 3.76 -15.92 7.52
CA ALA A 216 2.83 -16.17 6.44
C ALA A 216 1.38 -15.76 6.78
N ARG A 217 0.94 -15.94 8.04
CA ARG A 217 -0.36 -15.43 8.52
C ARG A 217 -0.45 -13.91 8.55
N ILE A 218 0.67 -13.22 8.81
CA ILE A 218 0.73 -11.75 8.71
C ILE A 218 0.56 -11.29 7.26
N GLY A 219 1.06 -12.06 6.30
CA GLY A 219 0.93 -11.81 4.86
C GLY A 219 2.23 -11.93 4.07
N TYR A 220 3.36 -12.19 4.72
CA TYR A 220 4.66 -12.30 4.04
C TYR A 220 4.72 -13.51 3.10
N ASN A 221 5.48 -13.36 2.02
CA ASN A 221 5.89 -14.50 1.18
C ASN A 221 7.11 -15.18 1.80
N VAL A 222 6.86 -16.16 2.67
CA VAL A 222 7.89 -16.91 3.37
C VAL A 222 7.73 -18.40 3.12
N PRO A 223 8.82 -19.18 2.99
CA PRO A 223 8.74 -20.64 2.91
C PRO A 223 8.06 -21.23 4.15
N ARG A 224 7.53 -22.46 4.03
CA ARG A 224 6.89 -23.20 5.13
C ARG A 224 7.43 -24.63 5.27
N HIS A 225 8.75 -24.78 5.18
CA HIS A 225 9.44 -26.08 5.28
C HIS A 225 10.11 -26.32 6.64
N GLY A 226 10.04 -25.37 7.56
CA GLY A 226 10.55 -25.50 8.93
C GLY A 226 12.07 -25.50 9.08
N GLN A 227 12.79 -25.11 8.03
CA GLN A 227 14.26 -25.02 8.03
C GLN A 227 14.68 -23.55 7.98
N PRO A 228 15.78 -23.17 8.65
CA PRO A 228 16.35 -21.85 8.47
C PRO A 228 16.85 -21.66 7.04
N ASP A 229 16.48 -20.55 6.43
CA ASP A 229 16.94 -20.15 5.11
C ASP A 229 17.06 -18.62 5.05
N GLN A 230 17.74 -18.13 4.01
CA GLN A 230 18.00 -16.70 3.84
C GLN A 230 16.71 -15.87 3.74
N LEU A 231 15.71 -16.33 2.99
CA LEU A 231 14.46 -15.59 2.81
C LEU A 231 13.67 -15.51 4.12
N THR A 232 13.67 -16.58 4.92
CA THR A 232 13.09 -16.58 6.26
C THR A 232 13.78 -15.55 7.15
N GLN A 233 15.12 -15.52 7.17
CA GLN A 233 15.88 -14.54 7.95
C GLN A 233 15.59 -13.10 7.47
N GLU A 234 15.60 -12.83 6.17
CA GLU A 234 15.31 -11.52 5.58
C GLU A 234 13.87 -11.06 5.86
N THR A 235 12.93 -11.99 5.95
CA THR A 235 11.55 -11.72 6.34
C THR A 235 11.47 -11.34 7.83
N ILE A 236 12.23 -12.01 8.70
CA ILE A 236 12.35 -11.63 10.11
C ILE A 236 12.96 -10.23 10.25
N VAL A 237 14.04 -9.93 9.50
CA VAL A 237 14.64 -8.58 9.46
C VAL A 237 13.59 -7.54 9.07
N THR A 238 12.83 -7.81 8.01
CA THR A 238 11.77 -6.91 7.53
C THR A 238 10.70 -6.65 8.60
N PHE A 239 10.22 -7.71 9.24
CA PHE A 239 9.25 -7.61 10.33
C PHE A 239 9.80 -6.80 11.50
N GLN A 240 11.06 -7.03 11.88
CA GLN A 240 11.75 -6.29 12.94
C GLN A 240 11.94 -4.82 12.57
N MET A 241 12.35 -4.49 11.35
CA MET A 241 12.47 -3.09 10.91
C MET A 241 11.14 -2.33 11.08
N LYS A 242 10.01 -3.00 10.88
CA LYS A 242 8.69 -2.41 11.04
C LYS A 242 8.25 -2.26 12.49
N TYR A 243 8.33 -3.32 13.30
CA TYR A 243 7.73 -3.38 14.64
C TYR A 243 8.72 -3.28 15.80
N ARG A 244 10.01 -3.47 15.55
CA ARG A 244 11.11 -3.42 16.54
C ARG A 244 12.40 -2.82 15.93
N PRO A 245 12.37 -1.57 15.44
CA PRO A 245 13.49 -0.98 14.70
C PRO A 245 14.76 -0.77 15.53
N ALA A 246 14.71 -0.93 16.86
CA ALA A 246 15.90 -0.92 17.71
C ALA A 246 16.83 -2.13 17.49
N ARG A 247 16.29 -3.26 17.00
CA ARG A 247 17.07 -4.47 16.70
C ARG A 247 16.40 -5.29 15.60
N TYR A 248 17.04 -5.30 14.42
CA TYR A 248 16.56 -5.96 13.19
C TYR A 248 17.62 -6.89 12.57
N ASP A 249 18.27 -7.71 13.41
CA ASP A 249 19.36 -8.60 13.00
C ASP A 249 18.89 -9.94 12.37
N GLY A 250 17.58 -10.14 12.26
CA GLY A 250 16.98 -11.36 11.70
C GLY A 250 16.94 -12.53 12.68
N GLN A 251 17.31 -12.33 13.95
CA GLN A 251 17.25 -13.40 14.95
C GLN A 251 15.83 -13.55 15.50
N LEU A 252 15.36 -14.79 15.63
CA LEU A 252 14.11 -15.14 16.31
C LEU A 252 14.31 -15.14 17.83
N ASP A 253 14.56 -13.95 18.41
CA ASP A 253 14.64 -13.77 19.86
C ASP A 253 13.25 -13.73 20.52
N ALA A 254 13.20 -13.79 21.84
CA ALA A 254 11.95 -13.88 22.60
C ALA A 254 11.01 -12.68 22.35
N GLU A 255 11.55 -11.48 22.12
CA GLU A 255 10.75 -10.29 21.83
C GLU A 255 10.19 -10.34 20.40
N THR A 256 10.99 -10.77 19.43
CA THR A 256 10.54 -11.00 18.04
C THR A 256 9.46 -12.08 17.99
N ALA A 257 9.62 -13.18 18.74
CA ALA A 257 8.60 -14.21 18.90
C ALA A 257 7.32 -13.66 19.54
N ALA A 258 7.42 -12.87 20.63
CA ALA A 258 6.27 -12.24 21.26
C ALA A 258 5.52 -11.32 20.28
N LEU A 259 6.23 -10.49 19.51
CA LEU A 259 5.65 -9.63 18.49
C LEU A 259 4.92 -10.43 17.38
N LEU A 260 5.53 -11.50 16.87
CA LEU A 260 4.91 -12.37 15.87
C LEU A 260 3.64 -13.04 16.40
N ASP A 261 3.67 -13.50 17.65
CA ASP A 261 2.52 -14.16 18.26
C ASP A 261 1.36 -13.19 18.49
N VAL A 262 1.65 -11.99 19.02
CA VAL A 262 0.64 -10.93 19.20
C VAL A 262 0.08 -10.48 17.85
N ALA A 263 0.92 -10.26 16.85
CA ALA A 263 0.49 -9.83 15.52
C ALA A 263 -0.40 -10.87 14.80
N THR A 264 -0.38 -12.12 15.26
CA THR A 264 -1.16 -13.24 14.72
C THR A 264 -2.19 -13.82 15.70
N THR A 265 -2.49 -13.08 16.77
CA THR A 265 -3.54 -13.42 17.74
C THR A 265 -4.74 -12.47 17.59
N PRO A 266 -5.99 -12.97 17.59
CA PRO A 266 -7.18 -12.12 17.62
C PRO A 266 -7.10 -11.09 18.75
N GLY A 267 -7.25 -9.81 18.40
CA GLY A 267 -7.15 -8.70 19.35
C GLY A 267 -5.75 -8.37 19.84
N GLY A 268 -4.71 -9.00 19.29
CA GLY A 268 -3.31 -8.65 19.56
C GLY A 268 -2.86 -7.38 18.82
N MET A 269 -3.50 -7.04 17.71
CA MET A 269 -3.27 -5.77 17.01
C MET A 269 -4.31 -4.75 17.47
N VAL A 270 -3.89 -3.53 17.81
CA VAL A 270 -4.76 -2.42 18.23
C VAL A 270 -4.72 -1.27 17.22
N MET A 271 -5.86 -0.62 17.02
CA MET A 271 -5.97 0.62 16.25
C MET A 271 -6.19 1.80 17.20
N SER A 272 -5.49 2.90 16.93
CA SER A 272 -5.81 4.18 17.57
C SER A 272 -7.16 4.66 17.05
N GLY A 273 -8.15 4.76 17.94
CA GLY A 273 -9.48 5.23 17.59
C GLY A 273 -9.49 6.73 17.35
N LYS A 274 -9.92 7.18 16.17
CA LYS A 274 -10.49 8.54 16.04
C LYS A 274 -11.90 8.52 16.62
N ALA A 275 -12.03 8.81 17.91
CA ALA A 275 -13.23 9.40 18.46
C ALA A 275 -12.82 10.69 19.17
N ALA A 276 -13.63 11.73 19.07
CA ALA A 276 -13.36 13.09 19.52
C ALA A 276 -12.96 13.26 21.02
N ASN A 277 -12.89 12.18 21.81
CA ASN A 277 -12.81 12.19 23.27
C ASN A 277 -11.71 11.27 23.87
N GLY A 278 -10.65 10.90 23.14
CA GLY A 278 -9.49 10.23 23.75
C GLY A 278 -9.75 8.82 24.32
N SER A 279 -10.65 8.04 23.72
CA SER A 279 -10.93 6.66 24.12
C SER A 279 -9.72 5.73 23.90
N ALA A 280 -9.60 4.70 24.74
CA ALA A 280 -8.55 3.69 24.63
C ALA A 280 -8.50 3.00 23.24
N PRO A 281 -7.30 2.57 22.77
CA PRO A 281 -7.15 1.81 21.54
C PRO A 281 -8.09 0.60 21.49
N GLN A 282 -8.65 0.32 20.32
CA GLN A 282 -9.59 -0.79 20.13
C GLN A 282 -8.91 -1.97 19.42
N PRO A 283 -9.26 -3.21 19.77
CA PRO A 283 -8.79 -4.40 19.05
C PRO A 283 -9.10 -4.32 17.56
N TYR A 284 -8.14 -4.73 16.73
CA TYR A 284 -8.26 -4.86 15.29
C TYR A 284 -8.41 -6.32 14.88
N THR A 285 -9.48 -6.65 14.16
CA THR A 285 -9.88 -8.04 13.95
C THR A 285 -9.88 -8.50 12.49
N SER A 286 -9.50 -7.66 11.50
CA SER A 286 -9.67 -8.03 10.08
C SER A 286 -8.81 -9.21 9.59
N ARG A 287 -7.84 -9.65 10.39
CA ARG A 287 -6.87 -10.70 10.03
C ARG A 287 -7.31 -12.11 10.46
N PHE A 288 -8.48 -12.26 11.08
CA PHE A 288 -9.00 -13.53 11.60
C PHE A 288 -10.45 -13.78 11.19
#